data_AF-A0A136MVS1-F1
#
_entry.id   AF-A0A136MVS1-F1
#
_cell.length_a   1.000
_cell.length_b   1.000
_cell.length_c   1.000
_cell.angle_alpha   90.00
_cell.angle_beta   90.00
_cell.angle_gamma   90.00
#
_symmetry.space_group_name_H-M   'P 1'
#
loop_
_entity.id
_entity.type
_entity.pdbx_description
1 polymer ?
#
loop_
_entity_poly.entity_id
_entity_poly.type
_entity_poly.pdbx_seq_one_letter_code
_entity_poly.pdbx_strand_id
1 'polypeptide(L)'
;MYNTLFTLVFAIVGISATFMPWVHYPMGNSSLYGYVGDGILTGVLFLFIALFSLKSLMSKKIIIWETIVVVVLSLLLVYIGYQKITNLEIEKTTFNTDNILIARSAVGFTQGVGLYVLLMAAVSAFLLSLVRLFSKRDGLLVSFKPFTFNAGLSLFIALAIPATFYLVYNKAQFSVMPERSEIERIFSDDIASMGKCLAEGDYACITKLTHPAIVQSLGGTQKMDDMVKDAIVGMKKENIIFKSAQFSGIDQIETQGNNIQAIISQTLIFANNNQKGEEKQKMLAISEDKGKTWHYLSLQGMDRSQLKKIYPSLNDNLNF
;
A
#
# COMPACT_ATOMS: atom_id res chain seq x y z
N MET A 1 17.17 -17.79 -32.13
CA MET A 1 18.37 -17.57 -31.28
C MET A 1 18.23 -16.31 -30.43
N TYR A 2 17.88 -15.16 -31.02
CA TYR A 2 17.67 -13.90 -30.28
C TYR A 2 16.70 -14.01 -29.09
N ASN A 3 15.53 -14.64 -29.26
CA ASN A 3 14.57 -14.81 -28.15
C ASN A 3 15.19 -15.53 -26.94
N THR A 4 16.05 -16.53 -27.17
CA THR A 4 16.74 -17.26 -26.09
C THR A 4 17.77 -16.37 -25.39
N LEU A 5 18.51 -15.56 -26.15
CA LEU A 5 19.44 -14.59 -25.58
C LEU A 5 18.71 -13.56 -24.71
N PHE A 6 17.61 -12.99 -25.20
CA PHE A 6 16.82 -12.04 -24.41
C PHE A 6 16.19 -12.68 -23.17
N THR A 7 15.70 -13.92 -23.27
CA THR A 7 15.18 -14.66 -22.11
C THR A 7 16.27 -14.83 -21.04
N LEU A 8 17.51 -15.14 -21.45
CA LEU A 8 18.66 -15.21 -20.54
C LEU A 8 18.95 -13.84 -19.88
N VAL A 9 18.95 -12.75 -20.64
CA VAL A 9 19.16 -11.40 -20.10
C VAL A 9 18.09 -11.06 -19.06
N PHE A 10 16.81 -11.28 -19.35
CA PHE A 10 15.74 -11.02 -18.39
C PHE A 10 15.81 -11.93 -17.16
N ALA A 11 16.29 -13.17 -17.32
CA ALA A 11 16.55 -14.03 -16.17
C ALA A 11 17.63 -13.45 -15.25
N ILE A 12 18.73 -12.93 -15.82
CA ILE A 12 19.78 -12.25 -15.04
C ILE A 12 19.23 -11.00 -14.34
N VAL A 13 18.42 -10.19 -15.02
CA VAL A 13 17.75 -9.03 -14.41
C VAL A 13 16.84 -9.46 -13.24
N GLY A 14 16.09 -10.55 -13.41
CA GLY A 14 15.26 -11.13 -12.34
C GLY A 14 16.07 -11.62 -11.14
N ILE A 15 17.23 -12.22 -11.36
CA ILE A 15 18.17 -12.58 -10.28
C ILE A 15 18.63 -11.30 -9.56
N SER A 16 19.04 -10.27 -10.28
CA SER A 16 19.45 -8.98 -9.68
C SER A 16 18.34 -8.33 -8.85
N ALA A 17 17.08 -8.45 -9.27
CA ALA A 17 15.93 -7.92 -8.54
C ALA A 17 15.74 -8.56 -7.14
N THR A 18 16.30 -9.74 -6.91
CA THR A 18 16.34 -10.40 -5.58
C THR A 18 17.19 -9.60 -4.59
N PHE A 19 18.22 -8.92 -5.07
CA PHE A 19 19.13 -8.10 -4.27
C PHE A 19 18.76 -6.62 -4.26
N MET A 20 17.59 -6.26 -4.79
CA MET A 20 17.08 -4.89 -4.75
C MET A 20 16.14 -4.68 -3.56
N PRO A 21 15.95 -3.43 -3.10
CA PRO A 21 14.93 -3.08 -2.12
C PRO A 21 13.54 -3.44 -2.62
N TRP A 22 12.79 -4.20 -1.82
CA TRP A 22 11.39 -4.56 -2.08
C TRP A 22 10.43 -3.68 -1.29
N VAL A 23 10.83 -3.28 -0.09
CA VAL A 23 10.07 -2.39 0.80
C VAL A 23 11.03 -1.41 1.45
N HIS A 24 10.64 -0.15 1.59
CA HIS A 24 11.40 0.88 2.30
C HIS A 24 10.59 1.40 3.50
N TYR A 25 11.22 1.40 4.67
CA TYR A 25 10.63 1.84 5.94
C TYR A 25 11.21 3.20 6.34
N PRO A 26 10.41 4.29 6.27
CA PRO A 26 10.91 5.64 6.46
C PRO A 26 11.35 5.92 7.90
N MET A 27 10.61 5.41 8.90
CA MET A 27 10.94 5.66 10.32
C MET A 27 12.32 5.15 10.74
N GLY A 28 12.80 4.06 10.13
CA GLY A 28 14.11 3.47 10.43
C GLY A 28 15.18 3.79 9.39
N ASN A 29 14.84 4.55 8.33
CA ASN A 29 15.66 4.67 7.12
C ASN A 29 16.22 3.31 6.65
N SER A 30 15.38 2.28 6.72
CA SER A 30 15.79 0.89 6.48
C SER A 30 15.03 0.33 5.29
N SER A 31 15.71 -0.48 4.49
CA SER A 31 15.12 -1.12 3.31
C SER A 31 15.13 -2.61 3.49
N LEU A 32 13.98 -3.26 3.31
CA LEU A 32 13.89 -4.71 3.24
C LEU A 32 14.16 -5.13 1.80
N TYR A 33 15.31 -5.77 1.63
CA TYR A 33 15.74 -6.31 0.36
C TYR A 33 15.04 -7.64 0.06
N GLY A 34 14.89 -7.97 -1.21
CA GLY A 34 14.21 -9.19 -1.63
C GLY A 34 14.75 -10.45 -0.96
N TYR A 35 16.08 -10.58 -0.85
CA TYR A 35 16.73 -11.75 -0.24
C TYR A 35 16.37 -11.97 1.24
N VAL A 36 15.86 -10.96 1.94
CA VAL A 36 15.39 -11.08 3.33
C VAL A 36 14.00 -11.73 3.39
N GLY A 37 13.19 -11.55 2.35
CA GLY A 37 11.90 -12.23 2.20
C GLY A 37 11.99 -13.41 1.24
N ASP A 38 10.97 -13.53 0.38
CA ASP A 38 10.88 -14.63 -0.60
C ASP A 38 11.78 -14.43 -1.84
N GLY A 39 12.65 -13.42 -1.83
CA GLY A 39 13.51 -13.12 -2.96
C GLY A 39 14.43 -14.28 -3.32
N ILE A 40 14.94 -15.03 -2.34
CA ILE A 40 15.79 -16.21 -2.60
C ILE A 40 15.06 -17.22 -3.48
N LEU A 41 13.79 -17.51 -3.19
CA LEU A 41 12.97 -18.41 -3.99
C LEU A 41 12.83 -17.90 -5.42
N THR A 42 12.49 -16.62 -5.60
CA THR A 42 12.35 -16.02 -6.93
C THR A 42 13.66 -15.99 -7.71
N GLY A 43 14.79 -15.73 -7.04
CA GLY A 43 16.13 -15.77 -7.62
C GLY A 43 16.51 -17.17 -8.09
N VAL A 44 16.19 -18.22 -7.32
CA VAL A 44 16.40 -19.63 -7.72
C VAL A 44 15.57 -19.98 -8.96
N LEU A 45 14.31 -19.54 -9.03
CA LEU A 45 13.47 -19.78 -10.22
C LEU A 45 14.04 -19.09 -11.47
N PHE A 46 14.51 -17.84 -11.36
CA PHE A 46 15.20 -17.17 -12.46
C PHE A 46 16.54 -17.84 -12.82
N LEU A 47 17.28 -18.37 -11.84
CA LEU A 47 18.49 -19.14 -12.09
C LEU A 47 18.21 -20.37 -12.96
N PHE A 48 17.13 -21.11 -12.70
CA PHE A 48 16.72 -22.21 -13.58
C PHE A 48 16.40 -21.73 -14.99
N ILE A 49 15.66 -20.63 -15.14
CA ILE A 49 15.36 -20.03 -16.46
C ILE A 49 16.66 -19.67 -17.19
N ALA A 50 17.63 -19.09 -16.48
CA ALA A 50 18.93 -18.74 -17.04
C ALA A 50 19.71 -19.98 -17.50
N LEU A 51 19.77 -21.04 -16.68
CA LEU A 51 20.46 -22.29 -17.02
C LEU A 51 19.86 -22.98 -18.24
N PHE A 52 18.52 -23.09 -18.33
CA PHE A 52 17.85 -23.66 -19.52
C PHE A 52 18.09 -22.81 -20.76
N SER A 53 18.04 -21.48 -20.63
CA SER A 53 18.30 -20.57 -21.74
C SER A 53 19.74 -20.66 -22.23
N LEU A 54 20.71 -20.73 -21.30
CA LEU A 54 22.13 -20.87 -21.61
C LEU A 54 22.43 -22.19 -22.31
N LYS A 55 21.92 -23.31 -21.80
CA LYS A 55 22.06 -24.64 -22.42
C LYS A 55 21.49 -24.66 -23.84
N SER A 56 20.34 -24.02 -24.06
CA SER A 56 19.74 -23.92 -25.37
C SER A 56 20.56 -23.04 -26.34
N LEU A 57 21.23 -21.99 -25.87
CA LEU A 57 22.18 -21.21 -26.67
C LEU A 57 23.40 -22.04 -27.05
N MET A 58 24.01 -22.73 -26.09
CA MET A 58 25.22 -23.53 -26.31
C MET A 58 25.00 -24.69 -27.28
N SER A 59 23.86 -25.38 -27.18
CA SER A 59 23.54 -26.49 -28.06
C SER A 59 23.12 -26.07 -29.47
N LYS A 60 22.85 -24.77 -29.71
CA LYS A 60 22.26 -24.21 -30.94
C LYS A 60 20.97 -24.91 -31.38
N LYS A 61 20.35 -25.73 -30.50
CA LYS A 61 19.14 -26.48 -30.76
C LYS A 61 18.03 -25.98 -29.82
N ILE A 62 16.86 -25.79 -30.39
CA ILE A 62 15.65 -25.50 -29.62
C ILE A 62 15.05 -26.83 -29.19
N ILE A 63 15.19 -27.16 -27.90
CA ILE A 63 14.52 -28.29 -27.26
C ILE A 63 13.16 -27.80 -26.75
N ILE A 64 12.08 -28.44 -27.20
CA ILE A 64 10.70 -28.01 -26.93
C ILE A 64 10.37 -28.11 -25.44
N TRP A 65 10.72 -29.22 -24.80
CA TRP A 65 10.49 -29.43 -23.37
C TRP A 65 11.15 -28.38 -22.48
N GLU A 66 12.39 -27.97 -22.78
CA GLU A 66 13.06 -26.87 -22.07
C GLU A 66 12.31 -25.55 -22.22
N THR A 67 11.75 -25.29 -23.41
CA THR A 67 10.95 -24.08 -23.66
C THR A 67 9.66 -24.11 -22.85
N ILE A 68 8.99 -25.25 -22.76
CA ILE A 68 7.78 -25.44 -21.94
C ILE A 68 8.10 -25.19 -20.46
N VAL A 69 9.20 -25.76 -19.94
CA VAL A 69 9.63 -25.55 -18.56
C VAL A 69 9.86 -24.07 -18.28
N VAL A 70 10.54 -23.35 -19.17
CA VAL A 70 10.78 -21.91 -19.02
C VAL A 70 9.46 -21.11 -19.04
N VAL A 71 8.50 -21.46 -19.90
CA VAL A 71 7.16 -20.81 -19.91
C VAL A 71 6.46 -21.00 -18.57
N VAL A 72 6.43 -22.23 -18.04
CA VAL A 72 5.79 -22.54 -16.75
C VAL A 72 6.45 -21.79 -15.60
N LEU A 73 7.79 -21.80 -15.52
CA LEU A 73 8.54 -21.10 -14.47
C LEU A 73 8.32 -19.57 -14.54
N SER A 74 8.30 -19.01 -15.75
CA SER A 74 8.07 -17.57 -15.94
C SER A 74 6.65 -17.18 -15.54
N LEU A 75 5.64 -17.99 -15.89
CA LEU A 75 4.25 -17.76 -15.49
C LEU A 75 4.08 -17.83 -13.96
N LEU A 76 4.73 -18.80 -13.32
CA LEU A 76 4.75 -18.91 -11.85
C LEU A 76 5.35 -17.65 -11.21
N LEU A 77 6.46 -17.13 -11.75
CA LEU A 77 7.08 -15.90 -11.27
C LEU A 77 6.20 -14.66 -11.47
N VAL A 78 5.45 -14.58 -12.59
CA VAL A 78 4.45 -13.51 -12.79
C VAL A 78 3.38 -13.57 -11.72
N TYR A 79 2.87 -14.76 -11.42
CA TYR A 79 1.88 -14.96 -10.36
C TYR A 79 2.42 -14.57 -8.97
N ILE A 80 3.62 -15.03 -8.60
CA ILE A 80 4.27 -14.68 -7.32
C ILE A 80 4.48 -13.17 -7.22
N GLY A 81 5.02 -12.55 -8.28
CA GLY A 81 5.24 -11.10 -8.32
C GLY A 81 3.95 -10.32 -8.13
N TYR A 82 2.88 -10.70 -8.85
CA TYR A 82 1.57 -10.08 -8.71
C TYR A 82 1.02 -10.21 -7.29
N GLN A 83 1.01 -11.42 -6.72
CA GLN A 83 0.52 -11.68 -5.35
C GLN A 83 1.27 -10.86 -4.31
N LYS A 84 2.59 -10.70 -4.45
CA LYS A 84 3.39 -9.90 -3.52
C LYS A 84 3.05 -8.41 -3.61
N ILE A 85 2.86 -7.87 -4.81
CA ILE A 85 2.45 -6.47 -4.98
C ILE A 85 1.06 -6.24 -4.36
N THR A 86 0.11 -7.15 -4.62
CA THR A 86 -1.25 -7.00 -4.08
C THR A 86 -1.29 -7.16 -2.56
N ASN A 87 -0.56 -8.13 -2.01
CA ASN A 87 -0.53 -8.35 -0.56
C ASN A 87 0.10 -7.16 0.16
N LEU A 88 1.18 -6.59 -0.37
CA LEU A 88 1.75 -5.37 0.19
C LEU A 88 0.76 -4.20 0.15
N GLU A 89 -0.01 -4.06 -0.93
CA GLU A 89 -1.01 -2.99 -1.03
C GLU A 89 -2.21 -3.22 -0.08
N ILE A 90 -2.61 -4.48 0.11
CA ILE A 90 -3.64 -4.85 1.10
C ILE A 90 -3.10 -4.63 2.52
N GLU A 91 -1.88 -5.02 2.82
CA GLU A 91 -1.23 -4.80 4.12
C GLU A 91 -1.09 -3.31 4.43
N LYS A 92 -0.80 -2.47 3.43
CA LYS A 92 -0.84 -1.00 3.57
C LYS A 92 -2.23 -0.46 3.89
N THR A 93 -3.31 -1.10 3.45
CA THR A 93 -4.66 -0.56 3.64
C THR A 93 -5.34 -1.15 4.87
N THR A 94 -5.02 -2.39 5.23
CA THR A 94 -5.66 -3.09 6.36
C THR A 94 -4.83 -3.06 7.64
N PHE A 95 -3.51 -2.78 7.57
CA PHE A 95 -2.59 -2.65 8.72
C PHE A 95 -2.72 -3.71 9.82
N ASN A 96 -3.30 -4.87 9.50
CA ASN A 96 -3.64 -5.90 10.48
C ASN A 96 -2.51 -6.92 10.51
N THR A 97 -1.38 -6.55 11.11
CA THR A 97 -0.26 -7.48 11.34
C THR A 97 -0.10 -7.73 12.83
N ASP A 98 -0.19 -8.99 13.22
CA ASP A 98 0.04 -9.45 14.60
C ASP A 98 1.52 -9.33 15.02
N ASN A 99 2.42 -9.02 14.07
CA ASN A 99 3.85 -8.93 14.33
C ASN A 99 4.25 -7.50 14.71
N ILE A 100 4.45 -7.25 16.00
CA ILE A 100 4.88 -5.96 16.59
C ILE A 100 6.08 -5.32 15.87
N LEU A 101 7.03 -6.11 15.36
CA LEU A 101 8.20 -5.59 14.63
C LEU A 101 7.79 -5.03 13.27
N ILE A 102 6.94 -5.76 12.55
CA ILE A 102 6.40 -5.32 11.26
C ILE A 102 5.50 -4.12 11.47
N ALA A 103 4.60 -4.19 12.46
CA ALA A 103 3.69 -3.12 12.86
C ALA A 103 4.42 -1.79 13.16
N ARG A 104 5.51 -1.83 13.93
CA ARG A 104 6.35 -0.66 14.22
C ARG A 104 7.14 -0.16 13.03
N SER A 105 7.60 -1.05 12.14
CA SER A 105 8.29 -0.64 10.92
C SER A 105 7.35 -0.16 9.82
N ALA A 106 6.11 -0.65 9.80
CA ALA A 106 5.14 -0.48 8.72
C ALA A 106 4.37 0.85 8.77
N VAL A 107 4.66 1.73 9.73
CA VAL A 107 4.16 3.11 9.72
C VAL A 107 4.72 3.84 8.49
N GLY A 108 4.01 3.72 7.36
CA GLY A 108 4.31 4.38 6.09
C GLY A 108 5.36 3.70 5.21
N PHE A 109 5.37 2.37 5.07
CA PHE A 109 6.34 1.76 4.14
C PHE A 109 6.02 2.06 2.66
N THR A 110 7.05 2.36 1.88
CA THR A 110 6.94 2.55 0.43
C THR A 110 7.41 1.30 -0.29
N GLN A 111 6.80 1.01 -1.45
CA GLN A 111 7.17 -0.14 -2.24
C GLN A 111 8.50 0.13 -2.96
N GLY A 112 9.46 -0.77 -2.79
CA GLY A 112 10.76 -0.70 -3.44
C GLY A 112 10.72 -1.11 -4.90
N VAL A 113 11.67 -0.59 -5.69
CA VAL A 113 11.74 -0.81 -7.14
C VAL A 113 11.98 -2.28 -7.51
N GLY A 114 12.58 -3.07 -6.62
CA GLY A 114 12.93 -4.47 -6.87
C GLY A 114 11.74 -5.36 -7.24
N LEU A 115 10.58 -5.15 -6.60
CA LEU A 115 9.36 -5.91 -6.89
C LEU A 115 8.83 -5.67 -8.31
N TYR A 116 8.90 -4.43 -8.79
CA TYR A 116 8.49 -4.10 -10.15
C TYR A 116 9.46 -4.66 -11.19
N VAL A 117 10.77 -4.57 -10.93
CA VAL A 117 11.80 -5.14 -11.81
C VAL A 117 11.64 -6.66 -11.91
N LEU A 118 11.35 -7.33 -10.80
CA LEU A 118 11.07 -8.76 -10.74
C LEU A 118 9.87 -9.15 -11.61
N LEU A 119 8.73 -8.46 -11.44
CA LEU A 119 7.52 -8.73 -12.21
C LEU A 119 7.74 -8.48 -13.71
N MET A 120 8.39 -7.37 -14.06
CA MET A 120 8.70 -7.03 -15.44
C MET A 120 9.61 -8.08 -16.09
N ALA A 121 10.67 -8.52 -15.40
CA ALA A 121 11.54 -9.57 -15.88
C ALA A 121 10.80 -10.90 -16.13
N ALA A 122 9.90 -11.28 -15.22
CA ALA A 122 9.09 -12.49 -15.35
C ALA A 122 8.14 -12.43 -16.54
N VAL A 123 7.42 -11.31 -16.72
CA VAL A 123 6.52 -11.08 -17.86
C VAL A 123 7.29 -11.12 -19.18
N SER A 124 8.45 -10.45 -19.25
CA SER A 124 9.28 -10.47 -20.46
C SER A 124 9.80 -11.87 -20.80
N ALA A 125 10.31 -12.61 -19.81
CA ALA A 125 10.77 -13.99 -20.00
C ALA A 125 9.62 -14.91 -20.47
N PHE A 126 8.43 -14.76 -19.90
CA PHE A 126 7.22 -15.49 -20.29
C PHE A 126 6.85 -15.23 -21.75
N LEU A 127 6.68 -13.96 -22.14
CA LEU A 127 6.26 -13.58 -23.49
C LEU A 127 7.25 -14.06 -24.56
N LEU A 128 8.55 -13.87 -24.33
CA LEU A 128 9.61 -14.32 -25.26
C LEU A 128 9.63 -15.83 -25.43
N SER A 129 9.42 -16.57 -24.34
CA SER A 129 9.37 -18.03 -24.35
C SER A 129 8.11 -18.56 -25.04
N LEU A 130 6.99 -17.84 -24.91
CA LEU A 130 5.73 -18.15 -25.57
C LEU A 130 5.84 -17.93 -27.09
N VAL A 131 6.39 -16.80 -27.53
CA VAL A 131 6.69 -16.54 -28.96
C VAL A 131 7.58 -17.64 -29.53
N ARG A 132 8.60 -18.06 -28.77
CA ARG A 132 9.50 -19.15 -29.17
C ARG A 132 8.77 -20.48 -29.33
N LEU A 133 7.82 -20.80 -28.46
CA LEU A 133 7.05 -22.05 -28.51
C LEU A 133 6.21 -22.14 -29.79
N PHE A 134 5.62 -21.03 -30.23
CA PHE A 134 4.75 -21.00 -31.41
C PHE A 134 5.49 -20.83 -32.75
N SER A 135 6.70 -20.26 -32.74
CA SER A 135 7.46 -19.97 -33.97
C SER A 135 7.99 -21.20 -34.73
N LYS A 136 7.85 -22.43 -34.23
CA LYS A 136 8.57 -23.62 -34.75
C LYS A 136 7.69 -24.76 -35.28
N ARG A 137 6.40 -24.50 -35.56
CA ARG A 137 5.46 -25.54 -36.02
C ARG A 137 5.40 -25.64 -37.55
N ASP A 138 6.53 -25.96 -38.19
CA ASP A 138 6.68 -26.09 -39.66
C ASP A 138 6.10 -27.40 -40.25
N GLY A 139 4.96 -27.87 -39.73
CA GLY A 139 4.23 -29.03 -40.29
C GLY A 139 2.73 -28.80 -40.47
N LEU A 140 2.20 -27.69 -39.93
CA LEU A 140 0.85 -27.24 -40.18
C LEU A 140 0.99 -25.84 -40.77
N LEU A 141 1.01 -25.77 -42.10
CA LEU A 141 1.10 -24.55 -42.90
C LEU A 141 -0.15 -23.68 -42.68
N VAL A 142 -0.29 -23.08 -41.50
CA VAL A 142 -0.86 -21.75 -41.47
C VAL A 142 0.27 -20.86 -41.93
N SER A 143 0.20 -20.45 -43.20
CA SER A 143 1.04 -19.40 -43.77
C SER A 143 0.79 -18.10 -42.99
N PHE A 144 1.36 -18.00 -41.80
CA PHE A 144 1.65 -16.72 -41.21
C PHE A 144 2.77 -16.15 -42.07
N LYS A 145 2.40 -15.27 -43.01
CA LYS A 145 3.34 -14.30 -43.58
C LYS A 145 4.22 -13.83 -42.43
N PRO A 146 5.57 -13.80 -42.60
CA PRO A 146 6.48 -13.43 -41.52
C PRO A 146 5.92 -12.16 -40.91
N PHE A 147 5.32 -12.33 -39.74
CA PHE A 147 4.70 -11.24 -39.03
C PHE A 147 5.92 -10.47 -38.59
N THR A 148 6.24 -9.45 -39.39
CA THR A 148 7.44 -8.65 -39.24
C THR A 148 7.50 -8.31 -37.77
N PHE A 149 8.65 -8.56 -37.14
CA PHE A 149 8.81 -8.44 -35.69
C PHE A 149 8.29 -7.09 -35.14
N ASN A 150 8.23 -6.07 -36.00
CA ASN A 150 7.54 -4.79 -35.79
C ASN A 150 6.04 -4.91 -35.53
N ALA A 151 5.28 -5.74 -36.24
CA ALA A 151 3.82 -5.85 -36.15
C ALA A 151 3.35 -6.49 -34.83
N GLY A 152 4.09 -7.47 -34.29
CA GLY A 152 3.72 -8.11 -33.02
C GLY A 152 4.08 -7.28 -31.79
N LEU A 153 5.23 -6.63 -31.84
CA LEU A 153 5.61 -5.66 -30.83
C LEU A 153 4.69 -4.44 -30.86
N SER A 154 4.34 -3.93 -32.05
CA SER A 154 3.41 -2.80 -32.18
C SER A 154 1.98 -3.18 -31.78
N LEU A 155 1.50 -4.40 -32.05
CA LEU A 155 0.19 -4.84 -31.55
C LEU A 155 0.18 -4.96 -30.02
N PHE A 156 1.25 -5.51 -29.42
CA PHE A 156 1.36 -5.60 -27.97
C PHE A 156 1.43 -4.21 -27.33
N ILE A 157 2.23 -3.29 -27.88
CA ILE A 157 2.28 -1.88 -27.43
C ILE A 157 0.92 -1.20 -27.64
N ALA A 158 0.27 -1.43 -28.78
CA ALA A 158 -1.04 -0.86 -29.11
C ALA A 158 -2.20 -1.43 -28.28
N LEU A 159 -2.04 -2.59 -27.65
CA LEU A 159 -3.04 -3.15 -26.71
C LEU A 159 -2.68 -2.84 -25.26
N ALA A 160 -1.39 -2.86 -24.91
CA ALA A 160 -0.91 -2.54 -23.58
C ALA A 160 -1.14 -1.07 -23.22
N ILE A 161 -0.96 -0.13 -24.16
CA ILE A 161 -1.21 1.30 -23.90
C ILE A 161 -2.69 1.54 -23.58
N PRO A 162 -3.69 1.12 -24.40
CA PRO A 162 -5.09 1.31 -24.07
C PRO A 162 -5.55 0.52 -22.84
N ALA A 163 -5.01 -0.68 -22.60
CA ALA A 163 -5.35 -1.45 -21.40
C ALA A 163 -4.81 -0.78 -20.13
N THR A 164 -3.58 -0.28 -20.16
CA THR A 164 -3.02 0.52 -19.05
C THR A 164 -3.78 1.84 -18.90
N PHE A 165 -4.12 2.52 -20.00
CA PHE A 165 -4.95 3.72 -19.95
C PHE A 165 -6.35 3.45 -19.41
N TYR A 166 -6.99 2.35 -19.77
CA TYR A 166 -8.31 1.93 -19.27
C TYR A 166 -8.26 1.57 -17.79
N LEU A 167 -7.23 0.83 -17.35
CA LEU A 167 -7.03 0.51 -15.94
C LEU A 167 -6.71 1.76 -15.11
N VAL A 168 -5.88 2.67 -15.64
CA VAL A 168 -5.57 3.96 -15.02
C VAL A 168 -6.80 4.84 -14.99
N TYR A 169 -7.58 4.93 -16.07
CA TYR A 169 -8.78 5.77 -16.17
C TYR A 169 -9.91 5.25 -15.28
N ASN A 170 -10.15 3.93 -15.22
CA ASN A 170 -11.17 3.36 -14.35
C ASN A 170 -10.78 3.39 -12.87
N LYS A 171 -9.49 3.25 -12.51
CA LYS A 171 -9.04 3.48 -11.13
C LYS A 171 -8.95 4.96 -10.79
N ALA A 172 -8.69 5.81 -11.78
CA ALA A 172 -8.81 7.26 -11.71
C ALA A 172 -10.23 7.70 -12.04
N GLN A 173 -11.25 7.02 -11.48
CA GLN A 173 -12.41 7.77 -11.07
C GLN A 173 -11.87 8.84 -10.11
N PHE A 174 -11.75 10.05 -10.64
CA PHE A 174 -11.45 11.22 -9.86
C PHE A 174 -12.62 11.34 -8.91
N SER A 175 -12.48 10.76 -7.70
CA SER A 175 -13.40 11.06 -6.62
C SER A 175 -13.34 12.57 -6.49
N VAL A 176 -14.41 13.21 -6.95
CA VAL A 176 -14.63 14.63 -6.73
C VAL A 176 -14.58 14.79 -5.22
N MET A 177 -13.75 15.73 -4.76
CA MET A 177 -13.68 16.05 -3.34
C MET A 177 -15.11 16.25 -2.83
N PRO A 178 -15.52 15.59 -1.73
CA PRO A 178 -16.86 15.75 -1.21
C PRO A 178 -17.16 17.23 -0.98
N GLU A 179 -18.42 17.63 -1.15
CA GLU A 179 -18.81 19.00 -0.89
C GLU A 179 -18.54 19.34 0.59
N ARG A 180 -18.13 20.58 0.89
CA ARG A 180 -17.81 20.99 2.26
C ARG A 180 -18.93 20.67 3.27
N SER A 181 -20.18 20.84 2.86
CA SER A 181 -21.36 20.53 3.67
C SER A 181 -21.47 19.04 4.01
N GLU A 182 -21.10 18.16 3.07
CA GLU A 182 -21.02 16.71 3.28
C GLU A 182 -19.90 16.35 4.25
N ILE A 183 -18.72 16.98 4.10
CA ILE A 183 -17.57 16.79 5.01
C ILE A 183 -17.94 17.21 6.44
N GLU A 184 -18.57 18.38 6.61
CA GLU A 184 -19.01 18.88 7.92
C GLU A 184 -20.00 17.93 8.57
N ARG A 185 -20.93 17.34 7.80
CA ARG A 185 -21.85 16.32 8.31
C ARG A 185 -21.12 15.07 8.78
N ILE A 186 -20.20 14.55 7.96
CA ILE A 186 -19.39 13.37 8.31
C ILE A 186 -18.62 13.63 9.62
N PHE A 187 -17.95 14.78 9.73
CA PHE A 187 -17.20 15.13 10.93
C PHE A 187 -18.10 15.29 12.15
N SER A 188 -19.28 15.91 12.00
CA SER A 188 -20.25 15.98 13.08
C SER A 188 -20.67 14.60 13.58
N ASP A 189 -20.98 13.68 12.65
CA ASP A 189 -21.41 12.32 12.95
C ASP A 189 -20.27 11.51 13.62
N ASP A 190 -19.05 11.61 13.10
CA ASP A 190 -17.87 10.89 13.61
C ASP A 190 -17.43 11.41 15.00
N ILE A 191 -17.42 12.73 15.22
CA ILE A 191 -17.11 13.30 16.54
C ILE A 191 -18.18 12.92 17.57
N ALA A 192 -19.46 12.94 17.19
CA ALA A 192 -20.54 12.49 18.07
C ALA A 192 -20.41 10.99 18.42
N SER A 193 -20.07 10.17 17.42
CA SER A 193 -19.80 8.74 17.59
C SER A 193 -18.61 8.49 18.53
N MET A 194 -17.49 9.20 18.33
CA MET A 194 -16.32 9.13 19.21
C MET A 194 -16.65 9.53 20.64
N GLY A 195 -17.42 10.60 20.83
CA GLY A 195 -17.92 11.01 22.14
C GLY A 195 -18.77 9.93 22.80
N LYS A 196 -19.68 9.30 22.05
CA LYS A 196 -20.48 8.18 22.57
C LYS A 196 -19.60 7.02 23.01
N CYS A 197 -18.63 6.63 22.18
CA CYS A 197 -17.72 5.53 22.50
C CYS A 197 -16.88 5.82 23.75
N LEU A 198 -16.42 7.06 23.94
CA LEU A 198 -15.71 7.48 25.16
C LEU A 198 -16.61 7.48 26.39
N ALA A 199 -17.86 7.91 26.27
CA ALA A 199 -18.83 7.90 27.38
C ALA A 199 -19.19 6.47 27.82
N GLU A 200 -19.32 5.55 26.87
CA GLU A 200 -19.67 4.14 27.09
C GLU A 200 -18.46 3.27 27.47
N GLY A 201 -17.23 3.77 27.28
CA GLY A 201 -16.00 3.00 27.48
C GLY A 201 -15.76 1.94 26.40
N ASP A 202 -16.26 2.17 25.18
CA ASP A 202 -16.00 1.34 24.02
C ASP A 202 -14.64 1.73 23.40
N TYR A 203 -13.59 1.12 23.93
CA TYR A 203 -12.20 1.39 23.51
C TYR A 203 -11.95 1.00 22.06
N ALA A 204 -12.52 -0.12 21.61
CA ALA A 204 -12.36 -0.62 20.25
C ALA A 204 -12.95 0.35 19.22
N CYS A 205 -14.10 0.96 19.53
CA CYS A 205 -14.67 2.01 18.70
C CYS A 205 -13.73 3.24 18.58
N ILE A 206 -13.12 3.70 19.68
CA ILE A 206 -12.17 4.83 19.66
C ILE A 206 -10.94 4.49 18.82
N THR A 207 -10.40 3.29 18.99
CA THR A 207 -9.23 2.84 18.23
C THR A 207 -9.52 2.75 16.73
N LYS A 208 -10.74 2.37 16.33
CA LYS A 208 -11.18 2.36 14.93
C LYS A 208 -11.24 3.76 14.29
N LEU A 209 -11.59 4.78 15.07
CA LEU A 209 -11.63 6.17 14.61
C LEU A 209 -10.25 6.85 14.68
N THR A 210 -9.31 6.29 15.42
CA THR A 210 -7.94 6.80 15.53
C THR A 210 -7.11 6.43 14.31
N HIS A 211 -6.25 7.34 13.84
CA HIS A 211 -5.39 7.06 12.70
C HIS A 211 -4.46 5.85 12.94
N PRO A 212 -4.39 4.86 12.01
CA PRO A 212 -3.60 3.63 12.18
C PRO A 212 -2.14 3.87 12.56
N ALA A 213 -1.51 4.92 12.01
CA ALA A 213 -0.13 5.30 12.37
C ALA A 213 0.07 5.54 13.87
N ILE A 214 -0.90 6.17 14.56
CA ILE A 214 -0.85 6.41 16.00
C ILE A 214 -0.99 5.09 16.76
N VAL A 215 -2.01 4.31 16.41
CA VAL A 215 -2.27 2.98 17.01
C VAL A 215 -1.02 2.11 16.94
N GLN A 216 -0.34 2.12 15.79
CA GLN A 216 0.90 1.38 15.60
C GLN A 216 2.09 1.95 16.37
N SER A 217 2.24 3.28 16.44
CA SER A 217 3.30 3.91 17.22
C SER A 217 3.23 3.56 18.72
N LEU A 218 2.01 3.34 19.24
CA LEU A 218 1.73 2.91 20.60
C LEU A 218 1.92 1.40 20.80
N GLY A 219 2.09 0.64 19.71
CA GLY A 219 2.35 -0.80 19.70
C GLY A 219 1.12 -1.66 19.43
N GLY A 220 0.16 -1.15 18.66
CA GLY A 220 -1.00 -1.87 18.14
C GLY A 220 -2.30 -1.58 18.89
N THR A 221 -3.40 -2.15 18.39
CA THR A 221 -4.77 -1.94 18.87
C THR A 221 -4.91 -2.20 20.38
N GLN A 222 -4.36 -3.32 20.87
CA GLN A 222 -4.49 -3.67 22.29
C GLN A 222 -3.87 -2.62 23.21
N LYS A 223 -2.69 -2.08 22.86
CA LYS A 223 -2.03 -1.06 23.69
C LYS A 223 -2.75 0.28 23.63
N MET A 224 -3.35 0.61 22.48
CA MET A 224 -4.22 1.78 22.36
C MET A 224 -5.45 1.62 23.26
N ASP A 225 -6.13 0.47 23.20
CA ASP A 225 -7.30 0.19 24.02
C ASP A 225 -6.98 0.25 25.52
N ASP A 226 -5.86 -0.34 25.94
CA ASP A 226 -5.38 -0.30 27.33
C ASP A 226 -5.07 1.14 27.77
N MET A 227 -4.43 1.94 26.92
CA MET A 227 -4.12 3.35 27.20
C MET A 227 -5.40 4.19 27.35
N VAL A 228 -6.38 4.01 26.46
CA VAL A 228 -7.67 4.72 26.53
C VAL A 228 -8.46 4.30 27.77
N LYS A 229 -8.44 3.01 28.11
CA LYS A 229 -9.03 2.48 29.33
C LYS A 229 -8.41 3.10 30.58
N ASP A 230 -7.08 3.15 30.64
CA ASP A 230 -6.36 3.75 31.77
C ASP A 230 -6.67 5.25 31.89
N ALA A 231 -6.77 5.97 30.78
CA ALA A 231 -7.18 7.38 30.75
C ALA A 231 -8.60 7.58 31.31
N ILE A 232 -9.59 6.78 30.87
CA ILE A 232 -10.96 6.86 31.39
C ILE A 232 -11.02 6.50 32.88
N VAL A 233 -10.28 5.48 33.32
CA VAL A 233 -10.20 5.10 34.73
C VAL A 233 -9.56 6.21 35.57
N GLY A 234 -8.53 6.89 35.04
CA GLY A 234 -7.93 8.07 35.64
C GLY A 234 -8.93 9.20 35.84
N MET A 235 -9.67 9.57 34.79
CA MET A 235 -10.71 10.60 34.85
C MET A 235 -11.76 10.29 35.93
N LYS A 236 -12.22 9.03 36.00
CA LYS A 236 -13.21 8.60 37.01
C LYS A 236 -12.66 8.72 38.44
N LYS A 237 -11.38 8.42 38.68
CA LYS A 237 -10.74 8.58 40.00
C LYS A 237 -10.71 10.03 40.46
N GLU A 238 -10.64 10.98 39.53
CA GLU A 238 -10.66 12.42 39.80
C GLU A 238 -12.09 13.01 39.81
N ASN A 239 -13.13 12.16 39.82
CA ASN A 239 -14.54 12.56 39.71
C ASN A 239 -14.87 13.35 38.42
N ILE A 240 -14.09 13.15 37.36
CA ILE A 240 -14.33 13.71 36.03
C ILE A 240 -15.14 12.70 35.21
N ILE A 241 -16.33 13.11 34.78
CA ILE A 241 -17.22 12.30 33.96
C ILE A 241 -17.32 12.94 32.58
N PHE A 242 -16.80 12.27 31.57
CA PHE A 242 -17.02 12.65 30.17
C PHE A 242 -18.52 12.53 29.83
N LYS A 243 -19.07 13.54 29.15
CA LYS A 243 -20.49 13.58 28.76
C LYS A 243 -20.69 13.46 27.27
N SER A 244 -20.00 14.28 26.48
CA SER A 244 -20.13 14.29 25.03
C SER A 244 -18.99 15.04 24.35
N ALA A 245 -18.83 14.81 23.05
CA ALA A 245 -18.02 15.62 22.16
C ALA A 245 -18.94 16.28 21.13
N GLN A 246 -18.62 17.53 20.76
CA GLN A 246 -19.38 18.30 19.78
C GLN A 246 -18.45 18.86 18.72
N PHE A 247 -18.74 18.56 17.46
CA PHE A 247 -18.06 19.20 16.34
C PHE A 247 -18.35 20.70 16.33
N SER A 248 -17.31 21.51 16.25
CA SER A 248 -17.40 22.97 16.31
C SER A 248 -17.15 23.65 14.96
N GLY A 249 -16.46 22.97 14.03
CA GLY A 249 -16.23 23.47 12.68
C GLY A 249 -14.94 22.96 12.05
N ILE A 250 -14.77 23.29 10.77
CA ILE A 250 -13.54 23.06 10.02
C ILE A 250 -12.73 24.34 9.99
N ASP A 251 -11.52 24.30 10.55
CA ASP A 251 -10.59 25.43 10.57
C ASP A 251 -9.83 25.54 9.25
N GLN A 252 -9.40 24.40 8.70
CA GLN A 252 -8.64 24.33 7.45
C GLN A 252 -8.83 22.98 6.76
N ILE A 253 -8.80 22.95 5.42
CA ILE A 253 -8.73 21.72 4.63
C ILE A 253 -7.62 21.87 3.60
N GLU A 254 -6.77 20.86 3.49
CA GLU A 254 -5.71 20.77 2.50
C GLU A 254 -5.79 19.42 1.78
N THR A 255 -5.45 19.42 0.49
CA THR A 255 -5.48 18.21 -0.34
C THR A 255 -4.11 17.99 -0.98
N GLN A 256 -3.60 16.76 -0.89
CA GLN A 256 -2.37 16.33 -1.54
C GLN A 256 -2.59 14.97 -2.25
N GLY A 257 -2.89 15.01 -3.55
CA GLY A 257 -3.19 13.81 -4.32
C GLY A 257 -4.49 13.15 -3.87
N ASN A 258 -4.41 11.93 -3.33
CA ASN A 258 -5.56 11.20 -2.78
C ASN A 258 -5.82 11.50 -1.30
N ASN A 259 -4.92 12.24 -0.67
CA ASN A 259 -4.93 12.51 0.75
C ASN A 259 -5.63 13.85 1.02
N ILE A 260 -6.70 13.82 1.82
CA ILE A 260 -7.41 15.00 2.31
C ILE A 260 -7.12 15.11 3.80
N GLN A 261 -6.66 16.28 4.23
CA GLN A 261 -6.34 16.56 5.62
C GLN A 261 -7.10 17.80 6.06
N ALA A 262 -7.77 17.75 7.20
CA ALA A 262 -8.50 18.87 7.75
C ALA A 262 -8.13 19.12 9.21
N ILE A 263 -7.94 20.38 9.57
CA ILE A 263 -7.93 20.79 10.97
C ILE A 263 -9.37 21.07 11.35
N ILE A 264 -9.86 20.34 12.35
CA ILE A 264 -11.20 20.50 12.87
C ILE A 264 -11.14 20.88 14.34
N SER A 265 -12.11 21.68 14.75
CA SER A 265 -12.32 22.04 16.15
C SER A 265 -13.47 21.23 16.72
N GLN A 266 -13.29 20.72 17.94
CA GLN A 266 -14.33 20.08 18.74
C GLN A 266 -14.38 20.65 20.14
N THR A 267 -15.52 20.52 20.80
CA THR A 267 -15.72 20.86 22.21
C THR A 267 -16.07 19.61 22.98
N LEU A 268 -15.23 19.24 23.94
CA LEU A 268 -15.50 18.16 24.90
C LEU A 268 -16.27 18.73 26.08
N ILE A 269 -17.34 18.04 26.48
CA ILE A 269 -18.16 18.39 27.63
C ILE A 269 -17.93 17.33 28.70
N PHE A 270 -17.55 17.78 29.89
CA PHE A 270 -17.35 16.94 31.06
C PHE A 270 -18.07 17.50 32.29
N ALA A 271 -18.22 16.68 33.31
CA ALA A 271 -18.72 17.08 34.62
C ALA A 271 -17.66 16.75 35.68
N ASN A 272 -17.30 17.73 36.51
CA ASN A 272 -16.41 17.55 37.66
C ASN A 272 -17.12 18.08 38.92
N ASN A 273 -17.35 17.23 39.92
CA ASN A 273 -18.07 17.60 41.15
C ASN A 273 -19.41 18.32 40.87
N ASN A 274 -20.17 17.83 39.90
CA ASN A 274 -21.43 18.41 39.39
C ASN A 274 -21.34 19.77 38.70
N GLN A 275 -20.13 20.31 38.49
CA GLN A 275 -19.92 21.48 37.63
C GLN A 275 -19.67 21.03 36.19
N LYS A 276 -20.38 21.65 35.24
CA LYS A 276 -20.16 21.44 33.81
C LYS A 276 -18.87 22.13 33.40
N GLY A 277 -17.94 21.38 32.82
CA GLY A 277 -16.75 21.89 32.17
C GLY A 277 -16.80 21.68 30.66
N GLU A 278 -16.15 22.58 29.94
CA GLU A 278 -16.02 22.52 28.48
C GLU A 278 -14.56 22.73 28.11
N GLU A 279 -14.04 21.90 27.22
CA GLU A 279 -12.67 21.99 26.71
C GLU A 279 -12.70 22.00 25.18
N LYS A 280 -12.14 23.04 24.59
CA LYS A 280 -12.00 23.15 23.13
C LYS A 280 -10.70 22.49 22.70
N GLN A 281 -10.77 21.61 21.71
CA GLN A 281 -9.64 20.88 21.19
C GLN A 281 -9.61 20.95 19.67
N LYS A 282 -8.40 20.91 19.12
CA LYS A 282 -8.18 20.74 17.68
C LYS A 282 -7.79 19.31 17.39
N MET A 283 -8.30 18.79 16.28
CA MET A 283 -7.93 17.49 15.74
C MET A 283 -7.51 17.61 14.29
N LEU A 284 -6.62 16.73 13.88
CA LEU A 284 -6.33 16.46 12.49
C LEU A 284 -7.23 15.30 12.03
N ALA A 285 -8.11 15.58 11.08
CA ALA A 285 -8.89 14.59 10.35
C ALA A 285 -8.16 14.25 9.05
N ILE A 286 -7.97 12.97 8.78
CA ILE A 286 -7.18 12.45 7.67
C ILE A 286 -8.03 11.47 6.89
N SER A 287 -8.05 11.64 5.56
CA SER A 287 -8.59 10.65 4.64
C SER A 287 -7.58 10.35 3.54
N GLU A 288 -7.14 9.10 3.45
CA GLU A 288 -6.17 8.64 2.44
C GLU A 288 -6.84 8.09 1.17
N ASP A 289 -8.17 8.04 1.15
CA ASP A 289 -8.99 7.44 0.10
C ASP A 289 -10.00 8.42 -0.52
N LYS A 290 -9.62 9.71 -0.54
CA LYS A 290 -10.41 10.83 -1.09
C LYS A 290 -11.75 11.06 -0.39
N GLY A 291 -11.78 10.92 0.93
CA GLY A 291 -12.93 11.24 1.78
C GLY A 291 -13.89 10.10 2.03
N LYS A 292 -13.57 8.85 1.65
CA LYS A 292 -14.47 7.69 1.90
C LYS A 292 -14.36 7.19 3.33
N THR A 293 -13.15 7.19 3.89
CA THR A 293 -12.88 6.88 5.29
C THR A 293 -12.10 8.02 5.93
N TRP A 294 -12.39 8.28 7.20
CA TRP A 294 -11.77 9.34 7.98
C TRP A 294 -11.21 8.79 9.28
N HIS A 295 -10.04 9.29 9.63
CA HIS A 295 -9.37 8.98 10.87
C HIS A 295 -8.92 10.26 11.56
N TYR A 296 -8.87 10.21 12.89
CA TYR A 296 -8.67 11.38 13.72
C TYR A 296 -7.42 11.25 14.57
N LEU A 297 -6.78 12.39 14.79
CA LEU A 297 -5.58 12.51 15.61
C LEU A 297 -5.71 13.79 16.45
N SER A 298 -5.61 13.67 17.77
CA SER A 298 -5.61 14.84 18.66
C SER A 298 -4.33 15.64 18.50
N LEU A 299 -4.45 16.95 18.27
CA LEU A 299 -3.31 17.85 18.13
C LEU A 299 -2.84 18.42 19.48
N GLN A 300 -3.54 18.10 20.57
CA GLN A 300 -3.21 18.62 21.88
C GLN A 300 -1.82 18.15 22.33
N GLY A 301 -0.94 19.11 22.59
CA GLY A 301 0.43 18.83 23.08
C GLY A 301 1.39 18.27 22.03
N MET A 302 1.01 18.23 20.74
CA MET A 302 1.89 17.81 19.65
C MET A 302 2.31 19.00 18.79
N ASP A 303 3.61 19.20 18.62
CA ASP A 303 4.13 20.11 17.61
C ASP A 303 4.21 19.43 16.23
N ARG A 304 4.38 20.23 15.18
CA ARG A 304 4.51 19.74 13.79
C ARG A 304 5.63 18.71 13.62
N SER A 305 6.74 18.87 14.33
CA SER A 305 7.90 17.97 14.21
C SER A 305 7.59 16.59 14.78
N GLN A 306 6.87 16.54 15.91
CA GLN A 306 6.39 15.31 16.53
C GLN A 306 5.34 14.65 15.64
N LEU A 307 4.41 15.43 15.12
CA LEU A 307 3.36 14.93 14.25
C LEU A 307 3.94 14.34 12.95
N LYS A 308 4.92 14.99 12.32
CA LYS A 308 5.61 14.47 11.14
C LYS A 308 6.40 13.18 11.41
N LYS A 309 6.86 12.95 12.64
CA LYS A 309 7.50 11.67 12.98
C LYS A 309 6.48 10.54 12.94
N ILE A 310 5.25 10.78 13.43
CA ILE A 310 4.20 9.76 13.48
C ILE A 310 3.50 9.61 12.13
N TYR A 311 3.26 10.72 11.45
CA TYR A 311 2.59 10.79 10.16
C TYR A 311 3.43 11.61 9.16
N PRO A 312 4.41 10.99 8.47
CA PRO A 312 5.32 11.68 7.57
C PRO A 312 4.64 12.36 6.37
N SER A 313 3.44 11.91 6.00
CA SER A 313 2.62 12.47 4.91
C SER A 313 1.83 13.72 5.32
N LEU A 314 2.14 14.33 6.48
CA LEU A 314 1.49 15.56 6.95
C LEU A 314 1.67 16.70 5.94
N ASN A 315 0.58 17.36 5.58
CA ASN A 315 0.61 18.49 4.67
C ASN A 315 1.28 19.71 5.31
N ASP A 316 2.22 20.32 4.59
CA ASP A 316 3.02 21.44 5.06
C ASP A 316 2.25 22.76 5.22
N ASN A 317 1.11 22.90 4.55
CA ASN A 317 0.30 24.13 4.57
C ASN A 317 -0.67 24.21 5.75
N LEU A 318 -0.90 23.11 6.47
CA LEU A 318 -1.81 23.10 7.63
C LEU A 318 -1.30 24.06 8.71
N ASN A 319 -2.18 24.75 9.44
CA ASN A 319 -1.79 25.65 10.52
C ASN A 319 -2.55 25.28 11.80
N PHE A 320 -1.83 24.82 12.82
CA PHE A 320 -2.40 24.39 14.10
C PHE A 320 -1.46 24.69 15.26
#